data_AF-A0A1M5JIV5-F1
#
_entry.id   AF-A0A1M5JIV5-F1
#
_cell.length_a   1.000
_cell.length_b   1.000
_cell.length_c   1.000
_cell.angle_alpha   90.00
_cell.angle_beta   90.00
_cell.angle_gamma   90.00
#
_symmetry.space_group_name_H-M   'P 1'
#
loop_
_entity.id
_entity.type
_entity.pdbx_description
1 polymer ?
#
loop_
_entity_poly.entity_id
_entity_poly.type
_entity_poly.pdbx_seq_one_letter_code
_entity_poly.pdbx_strand_id
1 'polypeptide(L)'
;MSKSEEGSVPADTREDIMEATFRALSEHGYSDLRMRDIGEEMEMTRQVIHYHYDGKQDLMSSFLEYIIDQYEGSVEVDGDAPPRKELEVRVHQCLFGPGFEEFSHWDRMKVYHELFTHAQNDAEHRAIFNEHYDRIRGSITEVIEDGIDRGVFRDTDPERAGQLITDIIHAARGRKLSLGHDDAPDQAWRSIDEFVVDSLLADGVEPGADGSDA
;
A
#
# COMPACT_ATOMS: atom_id res chain seq x y z
N MET A 1 28.57 14.34 33.60
CA MET A 1 28.22 13.01 33.06
C MET A 1 27.27 13.25 31.91
N SER A 2 27.76 12.99 30.70
CA SER A 2 27.05 13.13 29.44
C SER A 2 25.95 12.08 29.37
N LYS A 3 24.72 12.47 29.04
CA LYS A 3 23.67 11.55 28.64
C LYS A 3 23.42 11.84 27.16
N SER A 4 23.78 10.87 26.33
CA SER A 4 23.67 10.87 24.88
C SER A 4 22.21 11.03 24.46
N GLU A 5 21.95 12.04 23.63
CA GLU A 5 20.76 12.13 22.78
C GLU A 5 21.09 11.35 21.50
N GLU A 6 20.84 10.04 21.50
CA GLU A 6 21.04 9.16 20.35
C GLU A 6 19.80 9.19 19.44
N GLY A 7 19.96 9.76 18.23
CA GLY A 7 19.65 9.02 17.00
C GLY A 7 18.29 9.16 16.32
N SER A 8 17.43 10.14 16.62
CA SER A 8 16.26 10.37 15.76
C SER A 8 16.64 11.26 14.57
N VAL A 9 16.42 10.76 13.35
CA VAL A 9 16.55 11.55 12.11
C VAL A 9 15.53 12.70 12.18
N PRO A 10 15.89 13.96 11.86
CA PRO A 10 14.90 14.99 11.62
C PRO A 10 13.95 14.51 10.51
N ALA A 11 12.63 14.56 10.72
CA ALA A 11 11.65 13.99 9.79
C ALA A 11 11.91 14.44 8.33
N ASP A 12 12.20 15.74 8.15
CA ASP A 12 12.54 16.35 6.86
C ASP A 12 13.73 15.67 6.17
N THR A 13 14.79 15.31 6.90
CA THR A 13 15.97 14.64 6.33
C THR A 13 15.67 13.21 5.91
N ARG A 14 14.79 12.49 6.62
CA ARG A 14 14.37 11.15 6.20
C ARG A 14 13.56 11.25 4.92
N GLU A 15 12.59 12.16 4.87
CA GLU A 15 11.72 12.39 3.71
C GLU A 15 12.54 12.76 2.46
N ASP A 16 13.45 13.72 2.57
CA ASP A 16 14.36 14.11 1.48
C ASP A 16 15.15 12.92 0.90
N ILE A 17 15.66 12.05 1.79
CA ILE A 17 16.40 10.85 1.38
C ILE A 17 15.47 9.86 0.65
N MET A 18 14.24 9.68 1.14
CA MET A 18 13.29 8.77 0.53
C MET A 18 12.82 9.26 -0.84
N GLU A 19 12.53 10.55 -1.00
CA GLU A 19 12.16 11.13 -2.29
C GLU A 19 13.31 11.03 -3.31
N ALA A 20 14.54 11.34 -2.90
CA ALA A 20 15.70 11.17 -3.76
C ALA A 20 15.95 9.70 -4.13
N THR A 21 15.69 8.78 -3.20
CA THR A 21 15.72 7.33 -3.48
C THR A 21 14.66 6.96 -4.52
N PHE A 22 13.47 7.55 -4.43
CA PHE A 22 12.40 7.36 -5.40
C PHE A 22 12.79 7.85 -6.80
N ARG A 23 13.36 9.07 -6.90
CA ARG A 23 13.82 9.66 -8.17
C ARG A 23 14.89 8.80 -8.82
N ALA A 24 15.92 8.43 -8.05
CA ALA A 24 17.01 7.59 -8.55
C ALA A 24 16.53 6.19 -8.98
N LEU A 25 15.58 5.59 -8.25
CA LEU A 25 14.94 4.33 -8.65
C LEU A 25 14.14 4.46 -9.94
N SER A 26 13.41 5.55 -10.09
CA SER A 26 12.59 5.80 -11.27
C SER A 26 13.44 5.96 -12.54
N GLU A 27 14.65 6.52 -12.40
CA GLU A 27 15.60 6.70 -13.50
C GLU A 27 16.40 5.42 -13.80
N HIS A 28 16.92 4.74 -12.78
CA HIS A 28 17.89 3.66 -12.97
C HIS A 28 17.30 2.25 -12.82
N GLY A 29 16.15 2.10 -12.17
CA GLY A 29 15.62 0.80 -11.74
C GLY A 29 16.40 0.22 -10.55
N TYR A 30 15.78 -0.70 -9.82
CA TYR A 30 16.32 -1.27 -8.59
C TYR A 30 17.66 -1.99 -8.80
N SER A 31 17.77 -2.74 -9.90
CA SER A 31 18.93 -3.59 -10.17
C SER A 31 20.20 -2.78 -10.43
N ASP A 32 20.09 -1.67 -11.17
CA ASP A 32 21.24 -0.83 -11.54
C ASP A 32 21.52 0.31 -10.56
N LEU A 33 20.60 0.59 -9.64
CA LEU A 33 20.74 1.65 -8.64
C LEU A 33 21.98 1.49 -7.76
N ARG A 34 22.75 2.57 -7.61
CA ARG A 34 23.87 2.67 -6.66
C ARG A 34 23.60 3.79 -5.66
N MET A 35 24.21 3.66 -4.47
CA MET A 35 24.17 4.71 -3.44
C MET A 35 24.62 6.09 -3.95
N ARG A 36 25.52 6.08 -4.94
CA ARG A 36 25.99 7.29 -5.60
C ARG A 36 24.86 8.05 -6.30
N ASP A 37 24.02 7.31 -7.01
CA ASP A 37 23.01 7.86 -7.90
C ASP A 37 21.92 8.54 -7.05
N ILE A 38 21.57 7.92 -5.91
CA ILE A 38 20.68 8.51 -4.89
C ILE A 38 21.26 9.83 -4.33
N GLY A 39 22.57 9.86 -4.06
CA GLY A 39 23.22 11.08 -3.60
C GLY A 39 23.46 12.14 -4.68
N GLU A 40 23.14 11.87 -5.95
CA GLU A 40 23.10 12.89 -7.02
C GLU A 40 21.71 13.56 -7.10
N GLU A 41 20.66 12.90 -6.58
CA GLU A 41 19.27 13.40 -6.48
C GLU A 41 18.98 14.25 -5.23
N MET A 42 20.01 14.51 -4.40
CA MET A 42 19.88 15.30 -3.17
C MET A 42 20.69 16.60 -3.25
N GLU A 43 20.14 17.66 -2.65
CA GLU A 43 20.90 18.88 -2.35
C GLU A 43 21.90 18.67 -1.19
N MET A 44 21.75 17.58 -0.43
CA MET A 44 22.59 17.20 0.69
C MET A 44 23.84 16.40 0.27
N THR A 45 24.87 16.40 1.11
CA THR A 45 26.09 15.62 0.82
C THR A 45 25.85 14.12 0.99
N ARG A 46 26.53 13.29 0.18
CA ARG A 46 26.52 11.81 0.30
C ARG A 46 26.85 11.27 1.70
N GLN A 47 27.60 12.05 2.49
CA GLN A 47 27.94 11.69 3.86
C GLN A 47 26.71 11.57 4.76
N VAL A 48 25.62 12.29 4.44
CA VAL A 48 24.35 12.23 5.17
C VAL A 48 23.72 10.84 5.02
N ILE A 49 23.70 10.29 3.80
CA ILE A 49 23.16 8.94 3.56
C ILE A 49 23.96 7.90 4.35
N HIS A 50 25.29 7.97 4.32
CA HIS A 50 26.17 7.06 5.06
C HIS A 50 26.10 7.22 6.58
N TYR A 51 25.63 8.36 7.07
CA TYR A 51 25.40 8.57 8.51
C TYR A 51 24.10 7.90 8.96
N HIS A 52 23.11 7.80 8.07
CA HIS A 52 21.79 7.26 8.38
C HIS A 52 21.61 5.79 8.00
N TYR A 53 22.35 5.31 7.00
CA TYR A 53 22.19 3.96 6.47
C TYR A 53 23.55 3.27 6.28
N ASP A 54 23.63 2.02 6.73
CA ASP A 54 24.85 1.20 6.66
C ASP A 54 25.20 0.81 5.22
N GLY A 55 24.23 0.85 4.32
CA GLY A 55 24.44 0.60 2.90
C GLY A 55 23.15 0.58 2.09
N LYS A 56 23.26 0.10 0.84
CA LYS A 56 22.11 0.02 -0.08
C LYS A 56 20.97 -0.80 0.51
N GLN A 57 21.25 -1.97 1.08
CA GLN A 57 20.20 -2.85 1.59
C GLN A 57 19.38 -2.19 2.70
N ASP A 58 20.06 -1.62 3.70
CA ASP A 58 19.42 -0.91 4.82
C ASP A 58 18.58 0.30 4.35
N LEU A 59 19.13 1.11 3.43
CA LEU A 59 18.37 2.20 2.80
C LEU A 59 17.15 1.68 2.02
N MET A 60 17.30 0.58 1.28
CA MET A 60 16.20 -0.01 0.50
C MET A 60 15.09 -0.56 1.40
N SER A 61 15.44 -1.20 2.52
CA SER A 61 14.47 -1.67 3.52
C SER A 61 13.69 -0.49 4.12
N SER A 62 14.39 0.55 4.58
CA SER A 62 13.73 1.76 5.10
C SER A 62 12.90 2.49 4.03
N PHE A 63 13.30 2.43 2.77
CA PHE A 63 12.55 3.02 1.67
C PHE A 63 11.30 2.21 1.32
N LEU A 64 11.39 0.88 1.40
CA LEU A 64 10.22 0.02 1.23
C LEU A 64 9.17 0.31 2.32
N GLU A 65 9.59 0.39 3.59
CA GLU A 65 8.72 0.80 4.70
C GLU A 65 8.08 2.17 4.42
N TYR A 66 8.87 3.14 3.96
CA TYR A 66 8.36 4.46 3.61
C TYR A 66 7.27 4.42 2.53
N ILE A 67 7.46 3.66 1.44
CA ILE A 67 6.45 3.53 0.39
C ILE A 67 5.17 2.89 0.94
N ILE A 68 5.30 1.87 1.77
CA ILE A 68 4.18 1.15 2.38
C ILE A 68 3.40 2.06 3.34
N ASP A 69 4.09 2.79 4.22
CA ASP A 69 3.48 3.69 5.19
C ASP A 69 2.69 4.81 4.51
N GLN A 70 3.21 5.37 3.42
CA GLN A 70 2.51 6.39 2.62
C GLN A 70 1.21 5.85 2.01
N TYR A 71 1.21 4.58 1.62
CA TYR A 71 0.03 3.94 1.09
C TYR A 71 -1.02 3.66 2.19
N GLU A 72 -0.59 3.23 3.37
CA GLU A 72 -1.49 2.90 4.48
C GLU A 72 -2.01 4.11 5.26
N GLY A 73 -1.16 5.11 5.48
CA GLY A 73 -1.49 6.33 6.22
C GLY A 73 -2.52 7.23 5.53
N SER A 74 -2.91 6.88 4.30
CA SER A 74 -3.91 7.62 3.53
C SER A 74 -5.35 7.14 3.77
N VAL A 75 -5.57 5.99 4.42
CA VAL A 75 -6.90 5.40 4.61
C VAL A 75 -7.63 6.12 5.75
N GLU A 76 -8.22 7.27 5.43
CA GLU A 76 -9.18 7.95 6.30
C GLU A 76 -10.59 7.47 5.95
N VAL A 77 -11.14 6.55 6.75
CA VAL A 77 -12.56 6.24 6.71
C VAL A 77 -13.22 6.95 7.90
N ASP A 78 -14.35 7.60 7.62
CA ASP A 78 -15.26 8.05 8.68
C ASP A 78 -15.73 6.83 9.48
N GLY A 79 -15.42 6.79 10.78
CA GLY A 79 -15.75 5.68 11.66
C GLY A 79 -17.25 5.41 11.82
N ASP A 80 -18.10 6.34 11.37
CA ASP A 80 -19.56 6.19 11.37
C ASP A 80 -20.12 5.67 10.02
N ALA A 81 -19.27 5.42 9.02
CA ALA A 81 -19.72 4.94 7.71
C ALA A 81 -20.42 3.56 7.81
N PRO A 82 -21.42 3.28 6.95
CA PRO A 82 -21.95 1.94 6.79
C PRO A 82 -20.84 0.96 6.36
N PRO A 83 -20.81 -0.29 6.87
CA PRO A 83 -19.74 -1.26 6.58
C PRO A 83 -19.54 -1.53 5.09
N ARG A 84 -20.63 -1.55 4.30
CA ARG A 84 -20.55 -1.65 2.83
C ARG A 84 -19.77 -0.48 2.25
N LYS A 85 -20.11 0.75 2.66
CA LYS A 85 -19.48 1.97 2.14
C LYS A 85 -18.02 2.06 2.54
N GLU A 86 -17.72 1.68 3.78
CA GLU A 86 -16.35 1.60 4.27
C GLU A 86 -15.53 0.59 3.47
N LEU A 87 -16.05 -0.61 3.23
CA LEU A 87 -15.39 -1.63 2.42
C LEU A 87 -15.13 -1.14 1.00
N GLU A 88 -16.12 -0.48 0.38
CA GLU A 88 -15.99 0.17 -0.92
C GLU A 88 -14.83 1.18 -0.94
N VAL A 89 -14.78 2.10 0.02
CA VAL A 89 -13.71 3.11 0.11
C VAL A 89 -12.34 2.45 0.27
N ARG A 90 -12.20 1.49 1.19
CA ARG A 90 -10.93 0.79 1.42
C ARG A 90 -10.45 0.04 0.18
N VAL A 91 -11.34 -0.68 -0.52
CA VAL A 91 -10.99 -1.41 -1.75
C VAL A 91 -10.65 -0.44 -2.89
N HIS A 92 -11.41 0.64 -3.06
CA HIS A 92 -11.14 1.64 -4.08
C HIS A 92 -9.78 2.29 -3.86
N GLN A 93 -9.50 2.72 -2.64
CA GLN A 93 -8.21 3.26 -2.26
C GLN A 93 -7.09 2.24 -2.46
N CYS A 94 -7.35 0.96 -2.21
CA CYS A 94 -6.39 -0.07 -2.52
C CYS A 94 -6.18 -0.25 -4.03
N LEU A 95 -7.16 -0.02 -4.89
CA LEU A 95 -6.97 -0.19 -6.34
C LEU A 95 -6.33 1.02 -7.00
N PHE A 96 -6.62 2.22 -6.49
CA PHE A 96 -6.30 3.49 -7.18
C PHE A 96 -5.35 4.40 -6.40
N GLY A 97 -5.14 4.12 -5.12
CA GLY A 97 -4.34 4.92 -4.20
C GLY A 97 -4.92 6.31 -3.91
N PRO A 98 -4.28 7.05 -3.00
CA PRO A 98 -4.58 8.46 -2.80
C PRO A 98 -3.96 9.30 -3.93
N GLY A 99 -4.45 10.54 -4.09
CA GLY A 99 -3.78 11.55 -4.89
C GLY A 99 -2.56 12.09 -4.15
N PHE A 100 -1.38 11.94 -4.73
CA PHE A 100 -0.13 12.50 -4.20
C PHE A 100 0.36 13.62 -5.13
N GLU A 101 1.05 14.62 -4.57
CA GLU A 101 1.51 15.80 -5.32
C GLU A 101 2.76 15.52 -6.17
N GLU A 102 3.73 14.76 -5.66
CA GLU A 102 5.01 14.55 -6.35
C GLU A 102 5.03 13.28 -7.24
N PHE A 103 4.67 12.13 -6.67
CA PHE A 103 4.67 10.83 -7.37
C PHE A 103 3.29 10.21 -7.36
N SER A 104 2.76 9.85 -8.54
CA SER A 104 1.45 9.24 -8.63
C SER A 104 1.39 7.89 -7.91
N HIS A 105 0.18 7.43 -7.59
CA HIS A 105 -0.03 6.08 -7.08
C HIS A 105 0.67 5.02 -7.94
N TRP A 106 0.61 5.16 -9.27
CA TRP A 106 1.17 4.18 -10.19
C TRP A 106 2.69 4.21 -10.26
N ASP A 107 3.31 5.38 -10.09
CA ASP A 107 4.78 5.47 -9.96
C ASP A 107 5.24 4.68 -8.72
N ARG A 108 4.54 4.85 -7.60
CA ARG A 108 4.84 4.14 -6.35
C ARG A 108 4.59 2.65 -6.47
N MET A 109 3.47 2.26 -7.08
CA MET A 109 3.14 0.85 -7.29
C MET A 109 4.13 0.15 -8.23
N LYS A 110 4.70 0.86 -9.21
CA LYS A 110 5.76 0.34 -10.07
C LYS A 110 6.99 -0.04 -9.24
N VAL A 111 7.47 0.85 -8.39
CA VAL A 111 8.60 0.60 -7.49
C VAL A 111 8.29 -0.52 -6.49
N TYR A 112 7.11 -0.48 -5.88
CA TYR A 112 6.62 -1.55 -5.00
C TYR A 112 6.69 -2.92 -5.68
N HIS A 113 6.19 -3.06 -6.91
CA HIS A 113 6.15 -4.36 -7.61
C HIS A 113 7.54 -4.84 -8.05
N GLU A 114 8.45 -3.92 -8.36
CA GLU A 114 9.85 -4.25 -8.63
C GLU A 114 10.51 -4.85 -7.37
N LEU A 115 10.34 -4.20 -6.22
CA LEU A 115 10.82 -4.69 -4.92
C LEU A 115 10.14 -6.00 -4.50
N PHE A 116 8.82 -6.11 -4.72
CA PHE A 116 8.04 -7.31 -4.40
C PHE A 116 8.56 -8.53 -5.17
N THR A 117 8.88 -8.35 -6.44
CA THR A 117 9.50 -9.40 -7.26
C THR A 117 10.89 -9.77 -6.72
N HIS A 118 11.66 -8.78 -6.25
CA HIS A 118 12.99 -9.02 -5.70
C HIS A 118 12.98 -9.75 -4.35
N ALA A 119 11.95 -9.56 -3.53
CA ALA A 119 11.82 -10.12 -2.17
C ALA A 119 11.91 -11.67 -2.11
N GLN A 120 11.75 -12.38 -3.23
CA GLN A 120 12.05 -13.81 -3.28
C GLN A 120 13.51 -14.14 -2.89
N ASN A 121 14.43 -13.19 -3.10
CA ASN A 121 15.87 -13.30 -2.81
C ASN A 121 16.29 -12.56 -1.54
N ASP A 122 15.35 -11.92 -0.84
CA ASP A 122 15.64 -11.03 0.29
C ASP A 122 14.66 -11.28 1.44
N ALA A 123 15.19 -11.77 2.57
CA ALA A 123 14.36 -12.15 3.70
C ALA A 123 13.78 -10.95 4.46
N GLU A 124 14.47 -9.81 4.44
CA GLU A 124 14.06 -8.59 5.13
C GLU A 124 12.93 -7.91 4.37
N HIS A 125 13.12 -7.68 3.07
CA HIS A 125 12.04 -7.18 2.20
C HIS A 125 10.83 -8.10 2.23
N ARG A 126 11.02 -9.43 2.23
CA ARG A 126 9.90 -10.38 2.33
C ARG A 126 9.14 -10.25 3.65
N ALA A 127 9.83 -9.98 4.77
CA ALA A 127 9.16 -9.76 6.05
C ALA A 127 8.32 -8.48 6.02
N ILE A 128 8.87 -7.39 5.48
CA ILE A 128 8.17 -6.11 5.32
C ILE A 128 6.91 -6.28 4.44
N PHE A 129 7.02 -6.96 3.30
CA PHE A 129 5.87 -7.23 2.44
C PHE A 129 4.82 -8.12 3.10
N ASN A 130 5.21 -9.12 3.88
CA ASN A 130 4.26 -9.95 4.61
C ASN A 130 3.49 -9.15 5.66
N GLU A 131 4.18 -8.28 6.41
CA GLU A 131 3.53 -7.41 7.39
C GLU A 131 2.53 -6.46 6.71
N HIS A 132 2.94 -5.83 5.62
CA HIS A 132 2.05 -4.98 4.81
C HIS A 132 0.84 -5.74 4.27
N TYR A 133 1.07 -6.94 3.72
CA TYR A 133 0.01 -7.79 3.20
C TYR A 133 -0.99 -8.16 4.30
N ASP A 134 -0.50 -8.57 5.48
CA ASP A 134 -1.34 -8.90 6.63
C ASP A 134 -2.14 -7.68 7.13
N ARG A 135 -1.56 -6.47 7.06
CA ARG A 135 -2.23 -5.23 7.44
C ARG A 135 -3.35 -4.85 6.48
N ILE A 136 -3.13 -4.95 5.15
CA ILE A 136 -4.19 -4.76 4.15
C ILE A 136 -5.31 -5.78 4.36
N ARG A 137 -4.96 -7.06 4.50
CA ARG A 137 -5.95 -8.12 4.71
C ARG A 137 -6.75 -7.89 5.98
N GLY A 138 -6.07 -7.62 7.10
CA GLY A 138 -6.70 -7.35 8.40
C GLY A 138 -7.66 -6.18 8.33
N SER A 139 -7.23 -5.07 7.72
CA SER A 139 -8.05 -3.88 7.48
C SER A 139 -9.35 -4.18 6.72
N ILE A 140 -9.33 -5.09 5.74
CA ILE A 140 -10.54 -5.50 5.01
C ILE A 140 -11.39 -6.47 5.85
N THR A 141 -10.75 -7.42 6.51
CA THR A 141 -11.40 -8.41 7.37
C THR A 141 -12.18 -7.74 8.51
N GLU A 142 -11.60 -6.75 9.18
CA GLU A 142 -12.23 -6.00 10.28
C GLU A 142 -13.55 -5.35 9.85
N VAL A 143 -13.62 -4.80 8.62
CA VAL A 143 -14.86 -4.19 8.09
C VAL A 143 -15.92 -5.24 7.80
N ILE A 144 -15.50 -6.42 7.34
CA ILE A 144 -16.42 -7.53 7.09
C ILE A 144 -16.96 -8.06 8.42
N GLU A 145 -16.10 -8.19 9.45
CA GLU A 145 -16.51 -8.56 10.81
C GLU A 145 -17.53 -7.57 11.39
N ASP A 146 -17.25 -6.26 11.33
CA ASP A 146 -18.20 -5.22 11.78
C ASP A 146 -19.53 -5.30 11.01
N GLY A 147 -19.47 -5.52 9.70
CA GLY A 147 -20.65 -5.68 8.88
C GLY A 147 -21.48 -6.92 9.21
N ILE A 148 -20.85 -8.02 9.61
CA ILE A 148 -21.55 -9.22 10.13
C ILE A 148 -22.22 -8.90 11.46
N ASP A 149 -21.49 -8.29 12.39
CA ASP A 149 -22.00 -7.94 13.73
C ASP A 149 -23.18 -6.96 13.66
N ARG A 150 -23.17 -6.05 12.68
CA ARG A 150 -24.24 -5.08 12.42
C ARG A 150 -25.38 -5.65 11.55
N GLY A 151 -25.26 -6.89 11.08
CA GLY A 151 -26.27 -7.55 10.23
C GLY A 151 -26.36 -7.01 8.80
N VAL A 152 -25.35 -6.28 8.34
CA VAL A 152 -25.22 -5.77 6.95
C VAL A 152 -24.72 -6.89 6.04
N PHE A 153 -23.76 -7.68 6.53
CA PHE A 153 -23.25 -8.87 5.86
C PHE A 153 -23.80 -10.14 6.52
N ARG A 154 -23.93 -11.20 5.71
CA ARG A 154 -24.32 -12.53 6.19
C ARG A 154 -23.19 -13.17 6.99
N ASP A 155 -23.56 -14.05 7.92
CA ASP A 155 -22.63 -14.88 8.67
C ASP A 155 -21.79 -15.76 7.71
N THR A 156 -20.51 -15.41 7.57
CA THR A 156 -19.55 -15.99 6.65
C THR A 156 -18.17 -15.97 7.27
N ASP A 157 -17.19 -16.59 6.63
CA ASP A 157 -15.78 -16.54 7.05
C ASP A 157 -15.14 -15.21 6.59
N PRO A 158 -14.90 -14.25 7.49
CA PRO A 158 -14.40 -12.92 7.13
C PRO A 158 -12.93 -12.94 6.73
N GLU A 159 -12.12 -13.87 7.27
CA GLU A 159 -10.71 -14.02 6.88
C GLU A 159 -10.60 -14.50 5.43
N ARG A 160 -11.42 -15.45 5.00
CA ARG A 160 -11.44 -15.93 3.61
C ARG A 160 -11.95 -14.86 2.65
N ALA A 161 -12.95 -14.07 3.05
CA ALA A 161 -13.44 -12.97 2.22
C ALA A 161 -12.39 -11.86 2.08
N GLY A 162 -11.76 -11.44 3.19
CA GLY A 162 -10.68 -10.45 3.18
C GLY A 162 -9.46 -10.90 2.37
N GLN A 163 -9.07 -12.17 2.50
CA GLN A 163 -8.02 -12.78 1.69
C GLN A 163 -8.34 -12.70 0.19
N LEU A 164 -9.55 -13.10 -0.22
CA LEU A 164 -9.95 -13.08 -1.63
C LEU A 164 -9.90 -11.66 -2.22
N ILE A 165 -10.44 -10.67 -1.51
CA ILE A 165 -10.44 -9.27 -1.94
C ILE A 165 -8.99 -8.77 -2.08
N THR A 166 -8.15 -9.06 -1.09
CA THR A 166 -6.72 -8.67 -1.08
C THR A 166 -5.97 -9.28 -2.26
N ASP A 167 -6.21 -10.56 -2.58
CA ASP A 167 -5.60 -11.24 -3.72
C ASP A 167 -6.03 -10.65 -5.06
N ILE A 168 -7.31 -10.31 -5.21
CA ILE A 168 -7.84 -9.66 -6.43
C ILE A 168 -7.16 -8.30 -6.64
N ILE A 169 -7.01 -7.49 -5.59
CA ILE A 169 -6.32 -6.19 -5.64
C ILE A 169 -4.88 -6.36 -6.16
N HIS A 170 -4.11 -7.28 -5.56
CA HIS A 170 -2.72 -7.52 -5.96
C HIS A 170 -2.62 -8.01 -7.40
N ALA A 171 -3.51 -8.93 -7.80
CA ALA A 171 -3.55 -9.42 -9.18
C ALA A 171 -3.90 -8.31 -10.18
N ALA A 172 -4.83 -7.41 -9.85
CA ALA A 172 -5.22 -6.30 -10.70
C ALA A 172 -4.06 -5.32 -10.94
N ARG A 173 -3.36 -4.94 -9.87
CA ARG A 173 -2.17 -4.08 -9.93
C ARG A 173 -1.07 -4.72 -10.75
N GLY A 174 -0.77 -5.99 -10.49
CA GLY A 174 0.21 -6.76 -11.25
C GLY A 174 -0.13 -6.83 -12.74
N ARG A 175 -1.40 -7.07 -13.10
CA ARG A 175 -1.85 -7.04 -14.50
C ARG A 175 -1.63 -5.68 -15.16
N LYS A 176 -1.97 -4.58 -14.48
CA LYS A 176 -1.74 -3.24 -15.02
C LYS A 176 -0.25 -2.99 -15.25
N LEU A 177 0.57 -3.20 -14.22
CA LEU A 177 1.99 -2.82 -14.24
C LEU A 177 2.83 -3.74 -15.12
N SER A 178 2.61 -5.05 -15.06
CA SER A 178 3.46 -6.02 -15.75
C SER A 178 2.97 -6.37 -17.15
N LEU A 179 1.67 -6.22 -17.45
CA LEU A 179 1.08 -6.62 -18.74
C LEU A 179 0.49 -5.44 -19.53
N GLY A 180 0.47 -4.23 -18.97
CA GLY A 180 -0.14 -3.06 -19.61
C GLY A 180 -1.66 -3.13 -19.70
N HIS A 181 -2.32 -3.93 -18.85
CA HIS A 181 -3.78 -3.99 -18.77
C HIS A 181 -4.29 -2.79 -17.96
N ASP A 182 -4.36 -1.62 -18.60
CA ASP A 182 -4.67 -0.36 -17.92
C ASP A 182 -6.02 -0.34 -17.22
N ASP A 183 -6.98 -1.13 -17.69
CA ASP A 183 -8.34 -1.30 -17.17
C ASP A 183 -8.47 -2.40 -16.10
N ALA A 184 -7.38 -3.10 -15.77
CA ALA A 184 -7.38 -4.17 -14.78
C ALA A 184 -7.89 -3.74 -13.39
N PRO A 185 -7.53 -2.56 -12.84
CA PRO A 185 -8.06 -2.08 -11.57
C PRO A 185 -9.57 -1.83 -11.62
N ASP A 186 -10.07 -1.21 -12.69
CA ASP A 186 -11.51 -0.99 -12.88
C ASP A 186 -12.30 -2.30 -13.02
N GLN A 187 -11.76 -3.29 -13.73
CA GLN A 187 -12.36 -4.62 -13.81
C GLN A 187 -12.42 -5.30 -12.44
N ALA A 188 -11.35 -5.19 -11.66
CA ALA A 188 -11.27 -5.74 -10.32
C ALA A 188 -12.25 -5.07 -9.36
N TRP A 189 -12.34 -3.73 -9.41
CA TRP A 189 -13.32 -2.96 -8.64
C TRP A 189 -14.75 -3.46 -8.89
N ARG A 190 -15.18 -3.50 -10.16
CA ARG A 190 -16.52 -3.99 -10.52
C ARG A 190 -16.75 -5.44 -10.11
N SER A 191 -15.73 -6.30 -10.26
CA SER A 191 -15.86 -7.71 -9.91
C SER A 191 -15.94 -7.93 -8.40
N ILE A 192 -15.22 -7.15 -7.61
CA ILE A 192 -15.30 -7.19 -6.15
C ILE A 192 -16.70 -6.75 -5.73
N ASP A 193 -17.21 -5.64 -6.25
CA ASP A 193 -18.56 -5.15 -5.91
C ASP A 193 -19.65 -6.17 -6.29
N GLU A 194 -19.69 -6.61 -7.55
CA GLU A 194 -20.74 -7.48 -8.08
C GLU A 194 -20.68 -8.93 -7.57
N PHE A 195 -19.49 -9.53 -7.50
CA PHE A 195 -19.37 -10.96 -7.21
C PHE A 195 -18.90 -11.28 -5.79
N VAL A 196 -18.29 -10.31 -5.10
CA VAL A 196 -17.82 -10.52 -3.72
C VAL A 196 -18.73 -9.78 -2.76
N VAL A 197 -18.81 -8.45 -2.80
CA VAL A 197 -19.58 -7.63 -1.86
C VAL A 197 -21.07 -7.98 -1.89
N ASP A 198 -21.68 -8.06 -3.07
CA ASP A 198 -23.10 -8.44 -3.17
C ASP A 198 -23.34 -9.88 -2.69
N SER A 199 -22.35 -10.77 -2.82
CA SER A 199 -22.44 -12.11 -2.25
C SER A 199 -22.31 -12.15 -0.73
N LEU A 200 -21.84 -11.08 -0.10
CA LEU A 200 -21.72 -10.95 1.35
C LEU A 200 -22.97 -10.33 1.98
N LEU A 201 -23.86 -9.68 1.24
CA LEU A 201 -25.03 -9.02 1.82
C LEU A 201 -25.97 -10.01 2.53
N ALA A 202 -26.54 -9.56 3.65
CA ALA A 202 -27.58 -10.30 4.35
C ALA A 202 -28.92 -10.30 3.56
N ASP A 203 -29.75 -11.33 3.78
CA ASP A 203 -31.06 -11.44 3.13
C ASP A 203 -31.92 -10.20 3.41
N GLY A 204 -32.38 -9.53 2.35
CA GLY A 204 -33.24 -8.35 2.44
C GLY A 204 -32.50 -7.01 2.47
N VAL A 205 -31.16 -7.00 2.40
CA VAL A 205 -30.36 -5.81 2.13
C VAL A 205 -30.22 -5.66 0.60
N GLU A 206 -30.70 -4.56 0.02
CA GLU A 206 -30.58 -4.32 -1.42
C GLU A 206 -29.15 -3.89 -1.81
N PRO A 207 -28.60 -4.43 -2.92
CA PRO A 207 -27.35 -3.93 -3.50
C PRO A 207 -27.45 -2.42 -3.79
N GLY A 208 -26.53 -1.62 -3.24
CA GLY A 208 -26.44 -0.18 -3.49
C GLY A 208 -27.40 0.72 -2.69
N ALA A 209 -28.15 0.21 -1.71
CA ALA A 209 -29.12 1.01 -0.95
C ALA A 209 -28.51 2.02 0.06
N ASP A 210 -27.19 1.99 0.30
CA ASP A 210 -26.52 2.78 1.35
C ASP A 210 -25.61 3.91 0.83
N GLY A 211 -25.76 4.40 -0.41
CA GLY A 211 -24.87 5.48 -0.84
C GLY A 211 -25.04 6.16 -2.19
N SER A 212 -26.18 6.05 -2.88
CA SER A 212 -26.44 6.88 -4.06
C SER A 212 -27.57 7.89 -3.79
N ASP A 213 -27.29 8.89 -2.94
CA ASP A 213 -27.86 10.24 -3.06
C ASP A 213 -27.26 11.15 -1.97
N ALA A 214 -26.14 11.81 -2.30
CA ALA A 214 -25.77 13.16 -1.86
C ALA A 214 -24.57 13.66 -2.67
#